data_AF-A0A936K200-F1
#
_entry.id   AF-A0A936K200-F1
#
_cell.length_a   1.000
_cell.length_b   1.000
_cell.length_c   1.000
_cell.angle_alpha   90.00
_cell.angle_beta   90.00
_cell.angle_gamma   90.00
#
_symmetry.space_group_name_H-M   'P 1'
#
loop_
_entity.id
_entity.type
_entity.pdbx_description
1 polymer ?
#
loop_
_entity_poly.entity_id
_entity_poly.type
_entity_poly.pdbx_seq_one_letter_code
_entity_poly.pdbx_strand_id
1 'polypeptide(L)'
;MYVAPRPRVEDDPLFAVRLAAATALAYAVALWLRPSMPMIAPALTAVIAAGMRGRFDATKAIGGPVTMALAMWLMAFVVALLRPFPAALVVVVGVIYTLSYTMILRSGNPLGMLILVASALMSIMGLNSVPGMQFLRDAFVEGAAVALCVVPLLYALLPAVTREPVLEVYPVGSGARFFLRGAIRGGVLLTYWLYTVVDESNMMLAVAAIFVMVFPTRERRWSEARQRIVATLLGGAVALAVLAAASVSAHLLNVLLLVFLGALFLADRMVTGRHPPMVYQFALSAMIAIVGATLSAKAPLDTVLLRIALTMGGAISAALLTGLLEALIVDAEAMPRPAA
;
A
#
# COMPACT_ATOMS: atom_id res chain seq x y z
N MET A 1 0.14 -3.55 11.34
CA MET A 1 0.24 -4.17 10.00
C MET A 1 -0.01 -5.66 10.07
N TYR A 2 -0.49 -6.26 8.98
CA TYR A 2 -0.14 -7.63 8.61
C TYR A 2 1.38 -7.77 8.75
N VAL A 3 1.88 -8.31 9.86
CA VAL A 3 3.31 -8.55 9.97
C VAL A 3 3.53 -9.90 9.33
N ALA A 4 3.74 -9.90 8.01
CA ALA A 4 4.25 -11.09 7.34
C ALA A 4 5.48 -11.53 8.14
N PRO A 5 5.53 -12.77 8.64
CA PRO A 5 6.72 -13.22 9.33
C PRO A 5 7.91 -13.12 8.38
N ARG A 6 9.08 -12.85 8.95
CA ARG A 6 10.31 -12.77 8.18
C ARG A 6 10.52 -14.09 7.44
N PRO A 7 10.73 -14.09 6.11
CA PRO A 7 11.11 -15.31 5.42
C PRO A 7 12.40 -15.84 6.00
N ARG A 8 12.50 -17.16 6.11
CA ARG A 8 13.74 -17.83 6.49
C ARG A 8 14.40 -18.36 5.23
N VAL A 9 15.72 -18.25 5.17
CA VAL A 9 16.52 -18.77 4.04
C VAL A 9 16.30 -20.27 3.88
N GLU A 10 16.15 -20.98 5.01
CA GLU A 10 15.90 -22.42 5.07
C GLU A 10 14.59 -22.81 4.38
N ASP A 11 13.56 -21.98 4.52
CA ASP A 11 12.23 -22.25 3.99
C ASP A 11 12.06 -21.86 2.52
N ASP A 12 12.72 -20.77 2.11
CA ASP A 12 12.61 -20.23 0.76
C ASP A 12 13.89 -19.45 0.36
N PRO A 13 14.97 -20.17 -0.04
CA PRO A 13 16.23 -19.54 -0.41
C PRO A 13 16.11 -18.68 -1.67
N LEU A 14 15.12 -18.97 -2.52
CA LEU A 14 14.86 -18.26 -3.76
C LEU A 14 13.90 -17.08 -3.58
N PHE A 15 13.44 -16.80 -2.36
CA PHE A 15 12.48 -15.73 -2.08
C PHE A 15 12.90 -14.37 -2.68
N ALA A 16 14.15 -13.97 -2.43
CA ALA A 16 14.65 -12.67 -2.86
C ALA A 16 14.73 -12.55 -4.39
N VAL A 17 15.21 -13.61 -5.04
CA VAL A 17 15.30 -13.70 -6.51
C VAL A 17 13.90 -13.72 -7.14
N ARG A 18 12.97 -14.50 -6.57
CA ARG A 18 11.57 -14.57 -7.04
C ARG A 18 10.90 -13.21 -6.97
N LEU A 19 11.06 -12.47 -5.87
CA LEU A 19 10.48 -11.14 -5.70
C LEU A 19 11.12 -10.10 -6.63
N ALA A 20 12.43 -10.14 -6.81
CA ALA A 20 13.15 -9.28 -7.75
C ALA A 20 12.72 -9.54 -9.20
N ALA A 21 12.63 -10.81 -9.59
CA ALA A 21 12.17 -11.23 -10.90
C ALA A 21 10.71 -10.82 -11.15
N ALA A 22 9.84 -10.96 -10.15
CA ALA A 22 8.44 -10.52 -10.23
C ALA A 22 8.34 -9.02 -10.51
N THR A 23 9.16 -8.23 -9.81
CA THR A 23 9.20 -6.78 -9.97
C THR A 23 9.69 -6.39 -11.37
N ALA A 24 10.82 -6.96 -11.81
CA ALA A 24 11.42 -6.65 -13.12
C ALA A 24 10.54 -7.11 -14.28
N LEU A 25 9.96 -8.31 -14.20
CA LEU A 25 9.06 -8.84 -15.24
C LEU A 25 7.78 -8.01 -15.33
N ALA A 26 7.19 -7.62 -14.19
CA ALA A 26 6.02 -6.75 -14.20
C ALA A 26 6.31 -5.36 -14.78
N TYR A 27 7.52 -4.83 -14.58
CA TYR A 27 7.97 -3.62 -15.28
C TYR A 27 8.12 -3.82 -16.78
N ALA A 28 8.73 -4.93 -17.20
CA ALA A 28 8.88 -5.25 -18.62
C ALA A 28 7.51 -5.34 -19.31
N VAL A 29 6.56 -6.01 -18.67
CA VAL A 29 5.17 -6.11 -19.14
C VAL A 29 4.50 -4.74 -19.15
N ALA A 30 4.65 -3.93 -18.11
CA ALA A 30 4.09 -2.57 -18.07
C ALA A 30 4.67 -1.68 -19.19
N LEU A 31 5.97 -1.74 -19.45
CA LEU A 31 6.60 -0.96 -20.53
C LEU A 31 6.16 -1.43 -21.92
N TRP A 32 5.81 -2.71 -22.05
CA TRP A 32 5.25 -3.27 -23.29
C TRP A 32 3.78 -2.88 -23.51
N LEU A 33 2.95 -3.02 -22.47
CA LEU A 33 1.51 -2.67 -22.52
C LEU A 33 1.27 -1.16 -22.59
N ARG A 34 2.23 -0.35 -22.13
CA ARG A 34 2.13 1.12 -22.05
C ARG A 34 0.85 1.60 -21.34
N PRO A 35 0.57 1.13 -20.11
CA PRO A 35 -0.60 1.54 -19.37
C PRO A 35 -0.49 3.02 -19.00
N SER A 36 -1.64 3.64 -18.72
CA SER A 36 -1.71 5.04 -18.27
C SER A 36 -0.90 5.30 -17.00
N MET A 37 -0.73 4.28 -16.15
CA MET A 37 0.03 4.36 -14.90
C MET A 37 1.01 3.17 -14.77
N PRO A 38 2.22 3.25 -15.37
CA PRO A 38 3.15 2.12 -15.48
C PRO A 38 3.72 1.60 -14.15
N MET A 39 3.54 2.35 -13.06
CA MET A 39 3.96 1.97 -11.72
C MET A 39 3.03 0.98 -11.01
N ILE A 40 1.74 0.90 -11.39
CA ILE A 40 0.74 0.14 -10.63
C ILE A 40 0.94 -1.37 -10.79
N ALA A 41 1.13 -1.84 -12.02
CA ALA A 41 1.37 -3.27 -12.30
C ALA A 41 2.58 -3.85 -11.56
N PRO A 42 3.79 -3.23 -11.61
CA PRO A 42 4.92 -3.74 -10.85
C PRO A 42 4.73 -3.61 -9.34
N ALA A 43 4.09 -2.55 -8.84
CA ALA A 43 3.85 -2.38 -7.42
C ALA A 43 2.89 -3.46 -6.87
N LEU A 44 1.78 -3.70 -7.55
CA LEU A 44 0.78 -4.70 -7.15
C LEU A 44 1.37 -6.11 -7.20
N THR A 45 2.09 -6.43 -8.28
CA THR A 45 2.77 -7.73 -8.44
C THR A 45 3.78 -7.96 -7.33
N ALA A 46 4.63 -6.96 -7.04
CA ALA A 46 5.62 -7.05 -5.97
C ALA A 46 4.97 -7.19 -4.58
N VAL A 47 3.87 -6.47 -4.30
CA VAL A 47 3.16 -6.57 -3.02
C VAL A 47 2.55 -7.96 -2.82
N ILE A 48 1.94 -8.53 -3.86
CA ILE A 48 1.36 -9.87 -3.79
C ILE A 48 2.46 -10.92 -3.65
N ALA A 49 3.51 -10.86 -4.48
CA ALA A 49 4.65 -11.76 -4.40
C ALA A 49 5.35 -11.70 -3.03
N ALA A 50 5.50 -10.50 -2.46
CA ALA A 50 6.08 -10.31 -1.14
C ALA A 50 5.15 -10.77 0.00
N GLY A 51 3.83 -10.80 -0.22
CA GLY A 51 2.87 -11.37 0.73
C GLY A 51 2.90 -12.90 0.79
N MET A 52 3.37 -13.55 -0.28
CA MET A 52 3.51 -15.00 -0.33
C MET A 52 4.87 -15.42 0.25
N ARG A 53 4.89 -15.78 1.53
CA ARG A 53 6.08 -16.29 2.23
C ARG A 53 6.04 -17.81 2.25
N GLY A 54 7.07 -18.47 1.73
CA GLY A 54 7.14 -19.94 1.68
C GLY A 54 6.30 -20.53 0.55
N ARG A 55 5.47 -21.53 0.85
CA ARG A 55 4.66 -22.28 -0.13
C ARG A 55 3.82 -21.37 -1.04
N PHE A 56 3.66 -21.78 -2.30
CA PHE A 56 2.63 -21.20 -3.19
C PHE A 56 1.23 -21.36 -2.59
N ASP A 57 0.57 -20.24 -2.36
CA ASP A 57 -0.81 -20.14 -1.89
C ASP A 57 -1.70 -19.62 -3.02
N ALA A 58 -2.43 -20.54 -3.68
CA ALA A 58 -3.31 -20.22 -4.79
C ALA A 58 -4.41 -19.23 -4.38
N THR A 59 -4.89 -19.30 -3.14
CA THR A 59 -5.92 -18.40 -2.63
C THR A 59 -5.41 -16.97 -2.57
N LYS A 60 -4.14 -16.75 -2.20
CA LYS A 60 -3.54 -15.40 -2.21
C LYS A 60 -3.12 -14.96 -3.61
N ALA A 61 -2.52 -15.86 -4.38
CA ALA A 61 -2.05 -15.58 -5.73
C ALA A 61 -3.20 -15.17 -6.67
N ILE A 62 -4.38 -15.77 -6.51
CA ILE A 62 -5.57 -15.49 -7.33
C ILE A 62 -6.51 -14.52 -6.60
N GLY A 63 -6.83 -14.80 -5.34
CA GLY A 63 -7.80 -14.03 -4.58
C GLY A 63 -7.38 -12.59 -4.32
N GLY A 64 -6.08 -12.34 -4.09
CA GLY A 64 -5.56 -10.97 -3.92
C GLY A 64 -5.83 -10.07 -5.14
N PRO A 65 -5.29 -10.41 -6.34
CA PRO A 65 -5.51 -9.60 -7.53
C PRO A 65 -6.99 -9.49 -7.94
N VAL A 66 -7.74 -10.60 -7.90
CA VAL A 66 -9.17 -10.61 -8.28
C VAL A 66 -9.99 -9.72 -7.36
N THR A 67 -9.78 -9.81 -6.04
CA THR A 67 -10.49 -8.98 -5.07
C THR A 67 -10.15 -7.50 -5.24
N MET A 68 -8.87 -7.19 -5.51
CA MET A 68 -8.45 -5.80 -5.77
C MET A 68 -9.16 -5.25 -7.02
N ALA A 69 -9.13 -5.98 -8.14
CA ALA A 69 -9.81 -5.57 -9.36
C ALA A 69 -11.32 -5.35 -9.15
N LEU A 70 -11.98 -6.27 -8.45
CA LEU A 70 -13.41 -6.17 -8.14
C LEU A 70 -13.73 -4.96 -7.25
N ALA A 71 -12.93 -4.73 -6.20
CA ALA A 71 -13.14 -3.61 -5.30
C ALA A 71 -12.95 -2.26 -6.01
N MET A 72 -11.97 -2.16 -6.92
CA MET A 72 -11.78 -0.96 -7.72
C MET A 72 -12.98 -0.69 -8.63
N TRP A 73 -13.53 -1.71 -9.27
CA TRP A 73 -14.76 -1.59 -10.07
C TRP A 73 -15.98 -1.20 -9.25
N LEU A 74 -16.19 -1.86 -8.11
CA LEU A 74 -17.32 -1.57 -7.21
C LEU A 74 -17.25 -0.13 -6.71
N MET A 75 -16.07 0.33 -6.29
CA MET A 75 -15.91 1.70 -5.82
C MET A 75 -16.00 2.72 -6.96
N ALA A 76 -15.53 2.40 -8.17
CA ALA A 76 -15.77 3.24 -9.35
C ALA A 76 -17.27 3.46 -9.57
N PHE A 77 -18.05 2.39 -9.47
CA PHE A 77 -19.49 2.42 -9.65
C PHE A 77 -20.18 3.27 -8.58
N VAL A 78 -19.85 3.05 -7.30
CA VAL A 78 -20.38 3.84 -6.18
C VAL A 78 -20.09 5.34 -6.37
N VAL A 79 -18.85 5.68 -6.72
CA VAL A 79 -18.44 7.07 -6.92
C VAL A 79 -19.14 7.67 -8.14
N ALA A 80 -19.21 6.96 -9.26
CA ALA A 80 -19.90 7.44 -10.45
C ALA A 80 -21.40 7.72 -10.20
N LEU A 81 -22.06 6.86 -9.42
CA LEU A 81 -23.47 7.00 -9.07
C LEU A 81 -23.72 8.19 -8.12
N LEU A 82 -22.83 8.39 -7.15
CA LEU A 82 -23.02 9.40 -6.10
C LEU A 82 -22.37 10.75 -6.40
N ARG A 83 -21.52 10.85 -7.43
CA ARG A 83 -20.86 12.11 -7.84
C ARG A 83 -21.82 13.29 -8.05
N PRO A 84 -23.03 13.11 -8.64
CA PRO A 84 -24.01 14.21 -8.76
C PRO A 84 -24.55 14.70 -7.41
N PHE A 85 -24.40 13.91 -6.35
CA PHE A 85 -24.91 14.18 -5.00
C PHE A 85 -23.74 14.24 -4.00
N PRO A 86 -22.93 15.32 -3.99
CA PRO A 86 -21.68 15.38 -3.23
C PRO A 86 -21.88 15.15 -1.72
N ALA A 87 -22.98 15.65 -1.14
CA ALA A 87 -23.31 15.38 0.27
C ALA A 87 -23.56 13.89 0.54
N ALA A 88 -24.28 13.20 -0.36
CA ALA A 88 -24.51 11.76 -0.24
C ALA A 88 -23.21 10.97 -0.41
N LEU A 89 -22.33 11.38 -1.33
CA LEU A 89 -21.01 10.79 -1.51
C LEU A 89 -20.16 10.91 -0.25
N VAL A 90 -20.12 12.09 0.39
CA VAL A 90 -19.41 12.30 1.66
C VAL A 90 -19.90 11.34 2.74
N VAL A 91 -21.22 11.21 2.89
CA VAL A 91 -21.81 10.30 3.89
C VAL A 91 -21.46 8.85 3.58
N VAL A 92 -21.62 8.41 2.33
CA VAL A 92 -21.35 7.02 1.94
C VAL A 92 -19.86 6.68 2.08
N VAL A 93 -18.95 7.54 1.63
CA VAL A 93 -17.51 7.35 1.79
C VAL A 93 -17.12 7.34 3.28
N GLY A 94 -17.68 8.25 4.08
CA GLY A 94 -17.45 8.27 5.53
C GLY A 94 -17.93 6.99 6.24
N VAL A 95 -19.08 6.44 5.83
CA VAL A 95 -19.59 5.16 6.32
C VAL A 95 -18.67 4.02 5.90
N ILE A 96 -18.24 3.97 4.63
CA ILE A 96 -17.32 2.92 4.13
C ILE A 96 -16.00 2.97 4.90
N TYR A 97 -15.42 4.15 5.14
CA TYR A 97 -14.20 4.27 5.93
C TYR A 97 -14.39 3.78 7.36
N THR A 98 -15.48 4.19 8.01
CA THR A 98 -15.81 3.79 9.38
C THR A 98 -15.99 2.28 9.51
N LEU A 99 -16.74 1.68 8.59
CA LEU A 99 -16.98 0.23 8.56
C LEU A 99 -15.70 -0.54 8.26
N SER A 100 -14.89 -0.08 7.30
CA SER A 100 -13.61 -0.70 6.95
C SER A 100 -12.65 -0.70 8.14
N TYR A 101 -12.50 0.43 8.83
CA TYR A 101 -11.69 0.49 10.05
C TYR A 101 -12.24 -0.37 11.17
N THR A 102 -13.56 -0.40 11.36
CA THR A 102 -14.19 -1.26 12.37
C THR A 102 -13.92 -2.74 12.07
N MET A 103 -13.97 -3.14 10.81
CA MET A 103 -13.65 -4.50 10.37
C MET A 103 -12.18 -4.84 10.62
N ILE A 104 -11.26 -3.95 10.26
CA ILE A 104 -9.81 -4.10 10.53
C ILE A 104 -9.57 -4.24 12.05
N LEU A 105 -10.21 -3.40 12.85
CA LEU A 105 -10.06 -3.41 14.31
C LEU A 105 -10.58 -4.69 14.96
N ARG A 106 -11.74 -5.19 14.51
CA ARG A 106 -12.38 -6.40 15.08
C ARG A 106 -11.70 -7.69 14.68
N SER A 107 -11.33 -7.80 13.40
CA SER A 107 -10.94 -9.08 12.80
C SER A 107 -9.49 -9.14 12.33
N GLY A 108 -8.81 -7.99 12.22
CA GLY A 108 -7.51 -7.90 11.56
C GLY A 108 -7.55 -8.23 10.07
N ASN A 109 -8.74 -8.40 9.47
CA ASN A 109 -8.92 -8.95 8.13
C ASN A 109 -8.34 -8.02 7.04
N PRO A 110 -7.48 -8.53 6.14
CA PRO A 110 -6.89 -7.77 5.04
C PRO A 110 -7.91 -7.20 4.05
N LEU A 111 -9.11 -7.80 3.95
CA LEU A 111 -10.20 -7.26 3.12
C LEU A 111 -10.61 -5.84 3.54
N GLY A 112 -10.57 -5.52 4.83
CA GLY A 112 -10.97 -4.20 5.31
C GLY A 112 -9.99 -3.14 4.87
N MET A 113 -8.70 -3.49 4.82
CA MET A 113 -7.65 -2.63 4.28
C MET A 113 -7.82 -2.41 2.78
N LEU A 114 -8.17 -3.46 2.04
CA LEU A 114 -8.39 -3.39 0.60
C LEU A 114 -9.59 -2.50 0.26
N ILE A 115 -10.73 -2.67 0.93
CA ILE A 115 -11.92 -1.82 0.74
C ILE A 115 -11.60 -0.36 1.08
N LEU A 116 -10.87 -0.11 2.18
CA LEU A 116 -10.48 1.24 2.57
C LEU A 116 -9.59 1.91 1.51
N VAL A 117 -8.57 1.20 1.00
CA VAL A 117 -7.67 1.73 -0.03
C VAL A 117 -8.41 1.97 -1.35
N ALA A 118 -9.22 1.00 -1.80
CA ALA A 118 -10.00 1.13 -3.03
C ALA A 118 -10.99 2.29 -2.95
N SER A 119 -11.73 2.39 -1.83
CA SER A 119 -12.73 3.44 -1.64
C SER A 119 -12.09 4.83 -1.64
N ALA A 120 -10.94 4.99 -0.98
CA ALA A 120 -10.27 6.26 -0.93
C ALA A 120 -9.63 6.67 -2.27
N LEU A 121 -8.90 5.77 -2.91
CA LEU A 121 -8.29 6.05 -4.21
C LEU A 121 -9.33 6.42 -5.27
N MET A 122 -10.43 5.66 -5.35
CA MET A 122 -11.47 5.87 -6.35
C MET A 122 -12.31 7.11 -6.07
N SER A 123 -12.63 7.40 -4.81
CA SER A 123 -13.42 8.58 -4.47
C SER A 123 -12.62 9.88 -4.66
N ILE A 124 -11.34 9.91 -4.31
CA ILE A 124 -10.46 11.07 -4.56
C ILE A 124 -10.35 11.31 -6.07
N MET A 125 -10.02 10.26 -6.82
CA MET A 125 -9.80 10.40 -8.25
C MET A 125 -11.11 10.70 -9.01
N GLY A 126 -12.24 10.10 -8.62
CA GLY A 126 -13.53 10.30 -9.29
C GLY A 126 -14.16 11.65 -9.04
N LEU A 127 -13.89 12.29 -7.89
CA LEU A 127 -14.29 13.68 -7.67
C LEU A 127 -13.50 14.63 -8.53
N ASN A 128 -12.20 14.40 -8.62
CA ASN A 128 -11.29 15.15 -9.46
C ASN A 128 -11.70 15.05 -10.95
N SER A 129 -11.63 13.85 -11.52
CA SER A 129 -11.98 13.61 -12.92
C SER A 129 -12.45 12.18 -13.16
N VAL A 130 -13.56 12.03 -13.89
CA VAL A 130 -14.06 10.71 -14.30
C VAL A 130 -13.03 9.96 -15.16
N PRO A 131 -12.35 10.59 -16.14
CA PRO A 131 -11.26 9.93 -16.87
C PRO A 131 -10.13 9.46 -15.96
N GLY A 132 -9.69 10.27 -14.99
CA GLY A 132 -8.65 9.87 -14.05
C GLY A 132 -9.05 8.65 -13.24
N MET A 133 -10.32 8.57 -12.82
CA MET A 133 -10.85 7.44 -12.06
C MET A 133 -10.88 6.16 -12.92
N GLN A 134 -11.29 6.28 -14.17
CA GLN A 134 -11.29 5.17 -15.12
C GLN A 134 -9.86 4.68 -15.38
N PHE A 135 -8.90 5.60 -15.62
CA PHE A 135 -7.48 5.25 -15.77
C PHE A 135 -6.93 4.53 -14.56
N LEU A 136 -7.25 5.00 -13.36
CA LEU A 136 -6.81 4.37 -12.12
C LEU A 136 -7.40 2.96 -11.97
N ARG A 137 -8.71 2.80 -12.19
CA ARG A 137 -9.38 1.50 -12.17
C ARG A 137 -8.73 0.53 -13.16
N ASP A 138 -8.57 0.95 -14.41
CA ASP A 138 -8.08 0.11 -15.48
C ASP A 138 -6.62 -0.30 -15.23
N ALA A 139 -5.78 0.62 -14.74
CA ALA A 139 -4.40 0.31 -14.35
C ALA A 139 -4.31 -0.71 -13.20
N PHE A 140 -5.24 -0.68 -12.23
CA PHE A 140 -5.31 -1.71 -11.19
C PHE A 140 -5.81 -3.05 -11.72
N VAL A 141 -6.74 -3.07 -12.67
CA VAL A 141 -7.22 -4.30 -13.33
C VAL A 141 -6.10 -4.93 -14.15
N GLU A 142 -5.38 -4.14 -14.95
CA GLU A 142 -4.21 -4.59 -15.70
C GLU A 142 -3.11 -5.09 -14.76
N GLY A 143 -2.80 -4.33 -13.70
CA GLY A 143 -1.84 -4.76 -12.69
C GLY A 143 -2.24 -6.06 -12.00
N ALA A 144 -3.53 -6.27 -11.77
CA ALA A 144 -4.05 -7.51 -11.20
C ALA A 144 -3.89 -8.68 -12.18
N ALA A 145 -4.14 -8.47 -13.47
CA ALA A 145 -3.91 -9.46 -14.51
C ALA A 145 -2.42 -9.82 -14.63
N VAL A 146 -1.53 -8.83 -14.60
CA VAL A 146 -0.07 -9.06 -14.58
C VAL A 146 0.32 -9.89 -13.37
N ALA A 147 -0.15 -9.53 -12.17
CA ALA A 147 0.14 -10.30 -10.96
C ALA A 147 -0.39 -11.75 -11.04
N LEU A 148 -1.60 -11.94 -11.58
CA LEU A 148 -2.23 -13.26 -11.74
C LEU A 148 -1.43 -14.17 -12.68
N CYS A 149 -0.70 -13.61 -13.64
CA CYS A 149 0.15 -14.38 -14.55
C CYS A 149 1.58 -14.54 -14.01
N VAL A 150 2.21 -13.44 -13.58
CA VAL A 150 3.63 -13.39 -13.19
C VAL A 150 3.89 -14.17 -11.90
N VAL A 151 3.00 -14.06 -10.91
CA VAL A 151 3.24 -14.71 -9.61
C VAL A 151 3.20 -16.24 -9.73
N PRO A 152 2.16 -16.88 -10.32
CA PRO A 152 2.16 -18.32 -10.51
C PRO A 152 3.30 -18.80 -11.40
N LEU A 153 3.62 -18.08 -12.47
CA LEU A 153 4.74 -18.43 -13.37
C LEU A 153 6.07 -18.49 -12.60
N LEU A 154 6.35 -17.49 -11.77
CA LEU A 154 7.60 -17.45 -11.01
C LEU A 154 7.64 -18.48 -9.88
N TYR A 155 6.49 -18.85 -9.30
CA TYR A 155 6.43 -19.96 -8.36
C TYR A 155 6.61 -21.32 -9.04
N ALA A 156 6.24 -21.45 -10.31
CA ALA A 156 6.53 -22.64 -11.11
C ALA A 156 8.01 -22.73 -11.50
N LEU A 157 8.63 -21.60 -11.88
CA LEU A 157 10.04 -21.55 -12.31
C LEU A 157 11.04 -21.56 -11.13
N LEU A 158 10.69 -20.90 -10.03
CA LEU A 158 11.53 -20.74 -8.84
C LEU A 158 10.73 -21.21 -7.62
N PRO A 159 10.47 -22.52 -7.44
CA PRO A 159 9.62 -23.01 -6.37
C PRO A 159 10.22 -22.75 -4.98
N ALA A 160 9.35 -22.63 -3.97
CA ALA A 160 9.77 -22.59 -2.56
C ALA A 160 10.09 -24.00 -2.07
N VAL A 161 11.03 -24.11 -1.13
CA VAL A 161 11.45 -25.41 -0.57
C VAL A 161 10.41 -25.92 0.42
N THR A 162 9.94 -25.06 1.32
CA THR A 162 8.96 -25.43 2.33
C THR A 162 7.55 -25.56 1.74
N ARG A 163 6.89 -26.68 2.08
CA ARG A 163 5.49 -26.97 1.72
C ARG A 163 4.50 -26.64 2.82
N GLU A 164 4.98 -26.19 3.97
CA GLU A 164 4.11 -25.79 5.07
C GLU A 164 3.50 -24.40 4.81
N PRO A 165 2.21 -24.21 5.10
CA PRO A 165 1.60 -22.90 5.00
C PRO A 165 2.13 -22.01 6.12
N VAL A 166 2.72 -20.87 5.74
CA VAL A 166 3.13 -19.86 6.72
C VAL A 166 1.87 -19.24 7.34
N LEU A 167 1.70 -19.47 8.65
CA LEU A 167 0.59 -18.91 9.42
C LEU A 167 0.78 -17.42 9.62
N GLU A 168 -0.20 -16.66 9.14
CA GLU A 168 -0.22 -15.21 9.23
C GLU A 168 -0.98 -14.78 10.48
N VAL A 169 -0.32 -14.03 11.35
CA VAL A 169 -0.95 -13.52 12.56
C VAL A 169 -1.53 -12.14 12.27
N TYR A 170 -2.85 -12.03 12.38
CA TYR A 170 -3.59 -10.78 12.24
C TYR A 170 -3.85 -10.19 13.63
N PRO A 171 -3.09 -9.18 14.07
CA PRO A 171 -3.30 -8.60 15.38
C PRO A 171 -4.62 -7.83 15.40
N VAL A 172 -5.56 -8.29 16.24
CA VAL A 172 -6.80 -7.57 16.53
C VAL A 172 -6.52 -6.31 17.34
N GLY A 173 -7.38 -5.30 17.23
CA GLY A 173 -7.27 -4.08 18.02
C GLY A 173 -7.44 -4.37 19.52
N SER A 174 -6.67 -3.68 20.37
CA SER A 174 -6.80 -3.79 21.83
C SER A 174 -7.95 -2.91 22.37
N GLY A 175 -8.77 -3.43 23.28
CA GLY A 175 -9.81 -2.68 24.01
C GLY A 175 -11.24 -2.87 23.50
N ALA A 176 -12.22 -2.38 24.28
CA ALA A 176 -13.64 -2.36 23.91
C ALA A 176 -13.96 -1.13 23.03
N ARG A 177 -15.09 -1.15 22.30
CA ARG A 177 -15.62 -0.06 21.44
C ARG A 177 -14.94 0.12 20.06
N PHE A 178 -14.85 -0.97 19.29
CA PHE A 178 -14.31 -0.97 17.93
C PHE A 178 -14.98 0.03 16.96
N PHE A 179 -16.29 0.24 17.10
CA PHE A 179 -17.03 1.14 16.21
C PHE A 179 -16.63 2.61 16.43
N LEU A 180 -16.56 3.08 17.68
CA LEU A 180 -16.16 4.46 18.00
C LEU A 180 -14.74 4.76 17.49
N ARG A 181 -13.82 3.82 17.66
CA ARG A 181 -12.44 3.96 17.14
C ARG A 181 -12.40 3.92 15.61
N GLY A 182 -13.23 3.08 15.00
CA GLY A 182 -13.43 3.06 13.56
C GLY A 182 -13.96 4.39 13.03
N ALA A 183 -14.92 5.00 13.73
CA ALA A 183 -15.53 6.28 13.40
C ALA A 183 -14.53 7.44 13.54
N ILE A 184 -13.72 7.47 14.60
CA ILE A 184 -12.65 8.47 14.77
C ILE A 184 -11.69 8.41 13.57
N ARG A 185 -11.22 7.22 13.21
CA ARG A 185 -10.26 7.05 12.10
C ARG A 185 -10.87 7.31 10.74
N GLY A 186 -12.11 6.86 10.55
CA GLY A 186 -12.89 7.15 9.35
C GLY A 186 -13.12 8.64 9.18
N GLY A 187 -13.45 9.35 10.27
CA GLY A 187 -13.61 10.80 10.31
C GLY A 187 -12.33 11.55 10.01
N VAL A 188 -11.20 11.17 10.64
CA VAL A 188 -9.89 11.77 10.32
C VAL A 188 -9.54 11.59 8.85
N LEU A 189 -9.69 10.37 8.33
CA LEU A 189 -9.45 10.11 6.91
C LEU A 189 -10.41 10.91 6.01
N LEU A 190 -11.67 11.07 6.41
CA LEU A 190 -12.63 11.89 5.69
C LEU A 190 -12.20 13.36 5.66
N THR A 191 -11.58 13.89 6.72
CA THR A 191 -11.00 15.24 6.72
C THR A 191 -9.89 15.40 5.69
N TYR A 192 -8.95 14.45 5.63
CA TYR A 192 -7.90 14.46 4.60
C TYR A 192 -8.49 14.30 3.19
N TRP A 193 -9.49 13.44 3.05
CA TRP A 193 -10.21 13.24 1.79
C TRP A 193 -10.86 14.55 1.32
N LEU A 194 -11.57 15.25 2.21
CA LEU A 194 -12.18 16.56 1.89
C LEU A 194 -11.13 17.58 1.47
N TYR A 195 -9.98 17.60 2.15
CA TYR A 195 -8.87 18.48 1.78
C TYR A 195 -8.33 18.18 0.37
N THR A 196 -8.20 16.90 0.00
CA THR A 196 -7.71 16.52 -1.34
C THR A 196 -8.67 16.76 -2.48
N VAL A 197 -9.96 16.96 -2.19
CA VAL A 197 -10.93 17.38 -3.19
C VAL A 197 -10.75 18.87 -3.54
N VAL A 198 -10.19 19.66 -2.63
CA VAL A 198 -9.98 21.10 -2.84
C VAL A 198 -8.77 21.40 -3.73
N ASP A 199 -7.73 20.57 -3.69
CA ASP A 199 -6.51 20.77 -4.49
C ASP A 199 -5.85 19.43 -4.87
N GLU A 200 -5.70 19.21 -6.18
CA GLU A 200 -5.17 17.98 -6.79
C GLU A 200 -3.73 17.67 -6.35
N SER A 201 -2.94 18.72 -6.09
CA SER A 201 -1.54 18.58 -5.65
C SER A 201 -1.41 17.85 -4.32
N ASN A 202 -2.50 17.82 -3.53
CA ASN A 202 -2.55 17.20 -2.22
C ASN A 202 -3.03 15.73 -2.23
N MET A 203 -3.40 15.15 -3.37
CA MET A 203 -3.85 13.75 -3.46
C MET A 203 -2.88 12.77 -2.79
N MET A 204 -1.58 12.98 -2.97
CA MET A 204 -0.55 12.12 -2.37
C MET A 204 -0.47 12.23 -0.83
N LEU A 205 -0.96 13.33 -0.25
CA LEU A 205 -1.11 13.52 1.20
C LEU A 205 -2.23 12.65 1.77
N ALA A 206 -3.40 12.58 1.14
CA ALA A 206 -4.46 11.65 1.56
C ALA A 206 -4.02 10.18 1.41
N VAL A 207 -3.34 9.85 0.30
CA VAL A 207 -2.82 8.49 0.09
C VAL A 207 -1.82 8.10 1.19
N ALA A 208 -0.90 9.00 1.55
CA ALA A 208 0.02 8.79 2.67
C ALA A 208 -0.71 8.61 4.01
N ALA A 209 -1.75 9.41 4.25
CA ALA A 209 -2.56 9.37 5.47
C ALA A 209 -3.30 8.03 5.62
N ILE A 210 -3.88 7.49 4.54
CA ILE A 210 -4.51 6.14 4.53
C ILE A 210 -3.51 5.09 5.00
N PHE A 211 -2.32 5.06 4.42
CA PHE A 211 -1.32 4.03 4.73
C PHE A 211 -0.87 4.03 6.20
N VAL A 212 -0.97 5.17 6.87
CA VAL A 212 -0.59 5.30 8.28
C VAL A 212 -1.77 4.99 9.20
N MET A 213 -2.98 5.40 8.82
CA MET A 213 -4.18 5.21 9.64
C MET A 213 -4.77 3.81 9.57
N VAL A 214 -4.46 3.05 8.50
CA VAL A 214 -4.85 1.66 8.28
C VAL A 214 -4.63 0.73 9.49
N PHE A 215 -3.76 1.06 10.46
CA PHE A 215 -3.38 0.12 11.51
C PHE A 215 -4.15 0.21 12.83
N PRO A 216 -4.66 -0.93 13.36
CA PRO A 216 -5.65 -1.00 14.44
C PRO A 216 -5.17 -0.52 15.83
N THR A 217 -3.89 -0.59 16.17
CA THR A 217 -3.43 -0.48 17.58
C THR A 217 -2.66 0.79 17.93
N ARG A 218 -2.99 1.39 19.08
CA ARG A 218 -2.48 2.68 19.58
C ARG A 218 -0.97 2.74 19.78
N GLU A 219 -0.40 1.72 20.42
CA GLU A 219 1.02 1.61 20.78
C GLU A 219 1.92 1.38 19.56
N ARG A 220 1.41 0.70 18.53
CA ARG A 220 2.17 0.43 17.31
C ARG A 220 2.18 1.61 16.33
N ARG A 221 1.26 2.57 16.43
CA ARG A 221 1.16 3.72 15.50
C ARG A 221 2.47 4.50 15.34
N TRP A 222 3.17 4.80 16.43
CA TRP A 222 4.45 5.53 16.38
C TRP A 222 5.59 4.69 15.80
N SER A 223 5.67 3.42 16.21
CA SER A 223 6.66 2.49 15.67
C SER A 223 6.48 2.29 14.16
N GLU A 224 5.24 2.27 13.69
CA GLU A 224 4.88 2.08 12.28
C GLU A 224 5.05 3.36 11.46
N ALA A 225 4.71 4.53 11.99
CA ALA A 225 5.03 5.81 11.36
C ALA A 225 6.54 5.91 11.12
N ARG A 226 7.37 5.58 12.12
CA ARG A 226 8.82 5.51 11.98
C ARG A 226 9.23 4.50 10.90
N GLN A 227 8.67 3.30 10.90
CA GLN A 227 8.96 2.28 9.88
C GLN A 227 8.59 2.74 8.47
N ARG A 228 7.47 3.45 8.31
CA ARG A 228 7.04 3.99 7.01
C ARG A 228 7.95 5.10 6.52
N ILE A 229 8.38 6.00 7.41
CA ILE A 229 9.35 7.05 7.09
C ILE A 229 10.69 6.42 6.65
N VAL A 230 11.22 5.49 7.46
CA VAL A 230 12.47 4.78 7.13
C VAL A 230 12.34 4.01 5.82
N ALA A 231 11.22 3.34 5.59
CA ALA A 231 10.96 2.62 4.35
C ALA A 231 10.94 3.55 3.12
N THR A 232 10.27 4.68 3.20
CA THR A 232 10.22 5.66 2.11
C THR A 232 11.60 6.26 1.84
N LEU A 233 12.37 6.59 2.88
CA LEU A 233 13.75 7.08 2.73
C LEU A 233 14.65 6.03 2.06
N LEU A 234 14.59 4.78 2.53
CA LEU A 234 15.36 3.68 1.97
C LEU A 234 14.97 3.40 0.52
N GLY A 235 13.66 3.30 0.23
CA GLY A 235 13.15 3.08 -1.12
C GLY A 235 13.48 4.23 -2.07
N GLY A 236 13.41 5.47 -1.59
CA GLY A 236 13.82 6.66 -2.34
C GLY A 236 15.32 6.69 -2.63
N ALA A 237 16.17 6.34 -1.66
CA ALA A 237 17.60 6.24 -1.85
C ALA A 237 17.97 5.18 -2.90
N VAL A 238 17.36 3.99 -2.82
CA VAL A 238 17.57 2.93 -3.82
C VAL A 238 17.05 3.36 -5.20
N ALA A 239 15.89 4.02 -5.27
CA ALA A 239 15.36 4.53 -6.54
C ALA A 239 16.28 5.57 -7.16
N LEU A 240 16.80 6.52 -6.38
CA LEU A 240 17.77 7.51 -6.85
C LEU A 240 19.05 6.84 -7.36
N ALA A 241 19.55 5.82 -6.67
CA ALA A 241 20.71 5.06 -7.13
C ALA A 241 20.44 4.34 -8.47
N VAL A 242 19.27 3.70 -8.60
CA VAL A 242 18.82 3.06 -9.86
C VAL A 242 18.70 4.09 -10.99
N LEU A 243 18.09 5.24 -10.73
CA LEU A 243 17.87 6.30 -11.72
C LEU A 243 19.17 7.02 -12.11
N ALA A 244 20.06 7.25 -11.14
CA ALA A 244 21.38 7.80 -11.41
C ALA A 244 22.21 6.83 -12.28
N ALA A 245 22.22 5.53 -11.96
CA ALA A 245 22.88 4.53 -12.79
C ALA A 245 22.25 4.43 -14.20
N ALA A 246 20.92 4.50 -14.29
CA ALA A 246 20.21 4.48 -15.57
C ALA A 246 20.49 5.71 -16.44
N SER A 247 20.86 6.85 -15.84
CA SER A 247 21.25 8.06 -16.57
C SER A 247 22.54 7.89 -17.39
N VAL A 248 23.42 6.96 -16.98
CA VAL A 248 24.65 6.63 -17.73
C VAL A 248 24.33 5.77 -18.97
N SER A 249 23.31 4.92 -18.89
CA SER A 249 22.88 4.07 -19.99
C SER A 249 21.39 3.78 -19.96
N ALA A 250 20.65 4.51 -20.81
CA ALA A 250 19.19 4.48 -20.87
C ALA A 250 18.60 3.29 -21.68
N HIS A 251 19.37 2.22 -21.90
CA HIS A 251 18.84 1.03 -22.56
C HIS A 251 17.82 0.32 -21.65
N LEU A 252 16.70 -0.12 -22.23
CA LEU A 252 15.62 -0.79 -21.51
C LEU A 252 16.12 -1.94 -20.62
N LEU A 253 16.99 -2.79 -21.16
CA LEU A 253 17.56 -3.92 -20.41
C LEU A 253 18.38 -3.48 -19.20
N ASN A 254 19.11 -2.36 -19.31
CA ASN A 254 19.90 -1.83 -18.20
C ASN A 254 18.99 -1.30 -17.11
N VAL A 255 17.90 -0.60 -17.46
CA VAL A 255 16.89 -0.14 -16.49
C VAL A 255 16.24 -1.34 -15.79
N LEU A 256 15.82 -2.37 -16.53
CA LEU A 256 15.22 -3.57 -15.96
C LEU A 256 16.20 -4.33 -15.05
N LEU A 257 17.47 -4.42 -15.44
CA LEU A 257 18.53 -5.02 -14.62
C LEU A 257 18.75 -4.22 -13.33
N LEU A 258 18.80 -2.88 -13.40
CA LEU A 258 18.97 -2.04 -12.22
C LEU A 258 17.77 -2.13 -11.28
N VAL A 259 16.54 -2.16 -11.82
CA VAL A 259 15.32 -2.42 -11.05
C VAL A 259 15.38 -3.79 -10.39
N PHE A 260 15.80 -4.83 -11.12
CA PHE A 260 15.99 -6.17 -10.58
C PHE A 260 17.01 -6.16 -9.42
N LEU A 261 18.17 -5.52 -9.58
CA LEU A 261 19.20 -5.44 -8.56
C LEU A 261 18.73 -4.65 -7.33
N GLY A 262 18.04 -3.53 -7.51
CA GLY A 262 17.44 -2.76 -6.41
C GLY A 262 16.37 -3.56 -5.66
N ALA A 263 15.51 -4.27 -6.40
CA ALA A 263 14.51 -5.15 -5.82
C ALA A 263 15.14 -6.34 -5.08
N LEU A 264 16.20 -6.94 -5.65
CA LEU A 264 16.95 -8.03 -5.05
C LEU A 264 17.60 -7.60 -3.74
N PHE A 265 18.24 -6.42 -3.72
CA PHE A 265 18.82 -5.85 -2.50
C PHE A 265 17.76 -5.69 -1.39
N LEU A 266 16.60 -5.11 -1.72
CA LEU A 266 15.53 -4.92 -0.73
C LEU A 266 14.90 -6.25 -0.29
N ALA A 267 14.74 -7.20 -1.22
CA ALA A 267 14.17 -8.52 -0.93
C ALA A 267 15.12 -9.39 -0.09
N ASP A 268 16.44 -9.35 -0.35
CA ASP A 268 17.46 -9.96 0.51
C ASP A 268 17.39 -9.39 1.93
N ARG A 269 17.25 -8.07 2.04
CA ARG A 269 17.13 -7.42 3.36
C ARG A 269 15.81 -7.71 4.07
N MET A 270 14.77 -8.18 3.37
CA MET A 270 13.59 -8.74 4.07
C MET A 270 13.95 -9.98 4.88
N VAL A 271 14.94 -10.75 4.42
CA VAL A 271 15.40 -12.01 5.04
C VAL A 271 16.48 -11.72 6.09
N THR A 272 17.52 -10.97 5.74
CA THR A 272 18.73 -10.80 6.55
C THR A 272 18.82 -9.44 7.28
N GLY A 273 17.93 -8.51 6.97
CA GLY A 273 18.05 -7.12 7.39
C GLY A 273 17.85 -6.86 8.88
N ARG A 274 18.34 -5.71 9.35
CA ARG A 274 18.21 -5.26 10.74
C ARG A 274 16.79 -4.81 11.08
N HIS A 275 16.08 -4.25 10.10
CA HIS A 275 14.71 -3.77 10.29
C HIS A 275 13.67 -4.88 10.08
N PRO A 276 12.43 -4.71 10.58
CA PRO A 276 11.34 -5.63 10.27
C PRO A 276 11.16 -5.79 8.76
N PRO A 277 10.79 -6.99 8.25
CA PRO A 277 10.65 -7.27 6.83
C PRO A 277 9.71 -6.28 6.11
N MET A 278 8.73 -5.75 6.84
CA MET A 278 7.78 -4.77 6.32
C MET A 278 8.41 -3.44 5.91
N VAL A 279 9.48 -3.00 6.57
CA VAL A 279 10.22 -1.78 6.19
C VAL A 279 10.77 -1.94 4.78
N TYR A 280 11.38 -3.10 4.50
CA TYR A 280 11.96 -3.37 3.18
C TYR A 280 10.88 -3.62 2.11
N GLN A 281 9.74 -4.22 2.45
CA GLN A 281 8.61 -4.38 1.52
C GLN A 281 8.00 -3.03 1.13
N PHE A 282 7.87 -2.11 2.09
CA PHE A 282 7.44 -0.76 1.80
C PHE A 282 8.50 0.06 1.05
N ALA A 283 9.79 -0.15 1.35
CA ALA A 283 10.86 0.45 0.59
C ALA A 283 10.84 -0.01 -0.87
N LEU A 284 10.56 -1.29 -1.12
CA LEU A 284 10.42 -1.84 -2.47
C LEU A 284 9.25 -1.18 -3.22
N SER A 285 8.09 -1.08 -2.57
CA SER A 285 6.93 -0.39 -3.15
C SER A 285 7.21 1.09 -3.43
N ALA A 286 7.91 1.79 -2.54
CA ALA A 286 8.32 3.17 -2.74
C ALA A 286 9.32 3.31 -3.90
N MET A 287 10.30 2.41 -3.99
CA MET A 287 11.28 2.36 -5.07
C MET A 287 10.58 2.20 -6.43
N ILE A 288 9.70 1.20 -6.56
CA ILE A 288 8.89 0.96 -7.77
C ILE A 288 8.09 2.21 -8.12
N ALA A 289 7.41 2.81 -7.15
CA ALA A 289 6.60 3.98 -7.44
C ALA A 289 7.44 5.18 -7.95
N ILE A 290 8.62 5.41 -7.38
CA ILE A 290 9.51 6.51 -7.79
C ILE A 290 10.12 6.23 -9.16
N VAL A 291 10.65 5.02 -9.40
CA VAL A 291 11.22 4.66 -10.69
C VAL A 291 10.15 4.75 -11.78
N GLY A 292 8.96 4.20 -11.54
CA GLY A 292 7.85 4.24 -12.48
C GLY A 292 7.40 5.68 -12.79
N ALA A 293 7.22 6.52 -11.76
CA ALA A 293 6.87 7.92 -11.94
C ALA A 293 7.96 8.70 -12.69
N THR A 294 9.24 8.44 -12.40
CA THR A 294 10.37 9.12 -13.06
C THR A 294 10.51 8.69 -14.51
N LEU A 295 10.24 7.43 -14.87
CA LEU A 295 10.23 7.01 -16.27
C LEU A 295 9.14 7.75 -17.09
N SER A 296 8.13 8.29 -16.42
CA SER A 296 7.05 9.09 -17.02
C SER A 296 7.21 10.61 -16.83
N ALA A 297 8.16 11.07 -16.00
CA ALA A 297 8.31 12.48 -15.61
C ALA A 297 9.74 13.00 -15.85
N LYS A 298 9.90 14.32 -15.98
CA LYS A 298 11.19 14.93 -16.36
C LYS A 298 12.14 15.21 -15.17
N ALA A 299 11.68 15.14 -13.91
CA ALA A 299 12.46 15.51 -12.72
C ALA A 299 12.43 14.43 -11.61
N PRO A 300 13.46 13.57 -11.53
CA PRO A 300 13.54 12.49 -10.53
C PRO A 300 13.56 12.99 -9.08
N LEU A 301 14.33 14.04 -8.81
CA LEU A 301 14.57 14.54 -7.46
C LEU A 301 13.30 15.14 -6.85
N ASP A 302 12.56 15.93 -7.63
CA ASP A 302 11.31 16.55 -7.19
C ASP A 302 10.27 15.48 -6.82
N THR A 303 10.20 14.41 -7.62
CA THR A 303 9.31 13.26 -7.36
C THR A 303 9.65 12.57 -6.03
N VAL A 304 10.94 12.42 -5.73
CA VAL A 304 11.41 11.82 -4.48
C VAL A 304 11.13 12.73 -3.29
N LEU A 305 11.49 14.01 -3.38
CA LEU A 305 11.31 14.98 -2.30
C LEU A 305 9.83 15.14 -1.96
N LEU A 306 8.97 15.30 -2.97
CA LEU A 306 7.52 15.42 -2.76
C LEU A 306 6.97 14.16 -2.08
N ARG A 307 7.38 12.96 -2.52
CA ARG A 307 6.93 11.70 -1.92
C ARG A 307 7.39 11.54 -0.49
N ILE A 308 8.62 11.93 -0.16
CA ILE A 308 9.14 11.91 1.22
C ILE A 308 8.34 12.90 2.06
N ALA A 309 8.22 14.16 1.63
CA ALA A 309 7.53 15.21 2.37
C ALA A 309 6.07 14.84 2.65
N LEU A 310 5.33 14.35 1.65
CA LEU A 310 3.94 13.97 1.83
C LEU A 310 3.77 12.68 2.64
N THR A 311 4.68 11.72 2.54
CA THR A 311 4.63 10.52 3.39
C THR A 311 4.92 10.86 4.85
N MET A 312 5.94 11.68 5.11
CA MET A 312 6.30 12.11 6.46
C MET A 312 5.21 13.01 7.06
N GLY A 313 4.78 14.04 6.34
CA GLY A 313 3.75 14.97 6.77
C GLY A 313 2.42 14.26 7.01
N GLY A 314 1.97 13.42 6.06
CA GLY A 314 0.75 12.62 6.20
C GLY A 314 0.84 11.64 7.37
N ALA A 315 1.97 10.95 7.56
CA ALA A 315 2.14 10.00 8.66
C ALA A 315 2.12 10.66 10.03
N ILE A 316 2.88 11.73 10.20
CA ILE A 316 3.00 12.44 11.49
C ILE A 316 1.65 13.09 11.84
N SER A 317 1.05 13.82 10.91
CA SER A 317 -0.22 14.53 11.16
C SER A 317 -1.35 13.55 11.47
N ALA A 318 -1.49 12.47 10.70
CA ALA A 318 -2.54 11.49 10.93
C ALA A 318 -2.36 10.72 12.25
N ALA A 319 -1.11 10.38 12.61
CA ALA A 319 -0.80 9.73 13.88
C ALA A 319 -1.11 10.64 15.08
N LEU A 320 -0.75 11.92 15.00
CA LEU A 320 -1.05 12.92 16.03
C LEU A 320 -2.55 13.16 16.19
N LEU A 321 -3.25 13.43 15.09
CA LEU A 321 -4.68 13.77 15.12
C LEU A 321 -5.52 12.59 15.64
N THR A 322 -5.27 11.39 15.13
CA THR A 322 -5.94 10.18 15.64
C THR A 322 -5.51 9.87 17.07
N GLY A 323 -4.28 10.21 17.46
CA GLY A 323 -3.77 10.05 18.82
C GLY A 323 -4.50 10.91 19.83
N LEU A 324 -4.66 12.18 19.48
CA LEU A 324 -5.34 13.18 20.28
C LEU A 324 -6.83 12.86 20.42
N LEU A 325 -7.52 12.53 19.31
CA LEU A 325 -8.95 12.23 19.34
C LEU A 325 -9.27 10.96 20.12
N GLU A 326 -8.47 9.90 19.97
CA GLU A 326 -8.65 8.70 20.80
C GLU A 326 -8.38 9.01 22.28
N ALA A 327 -7.40 9.87 22.61
CA ALA A 327 -7.13 10.26 24.01
C ALA A 327 -8.30 11.05 24.62
N LEU A 328 -8.80 12.04 23.90
CA LEU A 328 -9.84 12.95 24.40
C LEU A 328 -11.21 12.27 24.51
N ILE A 329 -11.54 11.37 23.57
CA ILE A 329 -12.90 10.81 23.47
C ILE A 329 -12.98 9.43 24.12
N VAL A 330 -11.95 8.58 23.95
CA VAL A 330 -12.01 7.18 24.40
C VAL A 330 -11.44 7.01 25.80
N ASP A 331 -10.32 7.65 26.15
CA ASP A 331 -9.72 7.51 27.49
C ASP A 331 -10.40 8.39 28.54
N ALA A 332 -10.90 9.56 28.17
CA ALA A 332 -11.61 10.44 29.10
C ALA A 332 -12.85 9.79 29.71
N GLU A 333 -13.50 8.88 28.97
CA GLU A 333 -14.63 8.07 29.45
C GLU A 333 -14.23 6.80 30.20
N ALA A 334 -12.94 6.43 30.21
CA ALA A 334 -12.43 5.22 30.87
C ALA A 334 -11.89 5.49 32.29
N MET A 335 -11.81 6.74 32.73
CA MET A 335 -11.48 7.06 34.12
C MET A 335 -12.63 6.62 35.04
N PRO A 336 -12.36 5.87 36.13
CA PRO A 336 -13.40 5.51 37.08
C PRO A 336 -13.97 6.80 37.66
N ARG A 337 -15.29 6.95 37.59
CA ARG A 337 -15.98 8.01 38.34
C ARG A 337 -15.56 7.86 39.80
N PRO A 338 -15.10 8.92 40.48
CA PRO A 338 -14.82 8.83 41.90
C PRO A 338 -16.08 8.30 42.58
N ALA A 339 -15.92 7.24 43.37
CA ALA A 339 -17.00 6.72 44.19
C ALA A 339 -17.50 7.87 45.07
N ALA A 340 -18.78 8.21 44.88
CA ALA A 340 -19.48 9.19 45.70
C ALA A 340 -19.67 8.66 47.12
#